data_AF-A0A9N7B6D3-F1
#
_entry.id   AF-A0A9N7B6D3-F1
#
_cell.length_a   1.000
_cell.length_b   1.000
_cell.length_c   1.000
_cell.angle_alpha   90.00
_cell.angle_beta   90.00
_cell.angle_gamma   90.00
#
_symmetry.space_group_name_H-M   'P 1'
#
loop_
_entity.id
_entity.type
_entity.pdbx_description
1 polymer ?
#
loop_
_entity_poly.entity_id
_entity_poly.type
_entity_poly.pdbx_seq_one_letter_code
_entity_poly.pdbx_strand_id
1 'polypeptide(L)'
;MQYRSNLNKWIDITSDNFVINNPSVGKLSIRWSGYNNKFASDIQIFEIKKAEEVVNKVKLINHNMLIGLDNSMEYKKVESNTWIKVTSKVLKNLNIGTYLIRTSAFDSTLASDISKVEIK
;
A
#
# COMPACT_ATOMS: atom_id res chain seq x y z
N MET A 1 20.54 4.41 14.48
CA MET A 1 20.28 3.07 13.85
C MET A 1 20.25 3.26 12.35
N GLN A 2 20.15 2.19 11.56
CA GLN A 2 20.04 2.27 10.11
C GLN A 2 19.01 1.27 9.58
N TYR A 3 18.37 1.62 8.48
CA TYR A 3 17.51 0.71 7.72
C TYR A 3 17.91 0.65 6.25
N ARG A 4 17.46 -0.39 5.54
CA ARG A 4 17.49 -0.46 4.08
C ARG A 4 16.36 -1.32 3.56
N SER A 5 15.86 -0.96 2.38
CA SER A 5 14.98 -1.83 1.59
C SER A 5 15.82 -2.73 0.70
N ASN A 6 15.58 -4.04 0.74
CA ASN A 6 16.29 -5.06 -0.01
C ASN A 6 17.82 -4.93 0.16
N LEU A 7 18.55 -4.83 -0.95
CA LEU A 7 20.01 -4.68 -0.98
C LEU A 7 20.45 -3.23 -1.26
N ASN A 8 19.54 -2.25 -1.08
CA ASN A 8 19.85 -0.84 -1.25
C ASN A 8 20.85 -0.36 -0.17
N LYS A 9 21.35 0.86 -0.36
CA LYS A 9 22.23 1.53 0.62
C LYS A 9 21.51 1.69 1.97
N TRP A 10 22.27 1.59 3.06
CA TRP A 10 21.78 1.88 4.40
C TRP A 10 21.45 3.37 4.54
N ILE A 11 20.33 3.66 5.19
CA ILE A 11 19.82 4.99 5.48
C ILE A 11 19.74 5.14 7.00
N ASP A 12 20.20 6.27 7.52
CA ASP A 12 20.20 6.53 8.96
C ASP A 12 18.78 6.76 9.49
N ILE A 13 18.52 6.16 10.65
CA ILE A 13 17.37 6.44 11.51
C ILE A 13 17.84 7.50 12.50
N THR A 14 17.31 8.72 12.36
CA THR A 14 17.83 9.93 13.02
C THR A 14 17.06 10.35 14.27
N SER A 15 15.93 9.72 14.57
CA SER A 15 15.08 10.05 15.72
C SER A 15 14.30 8.84 16.20
N ASP A 16 13.73 8.95 17.39
CA ASP A 16 12.68 8.03 17.83
C ASP A 16 11.42 8.21 16.96
N ASN A 17 10.59 7.16 16.87
CA ASN A 17 9.37 7.11 16.04
C ASN A 17 9.60 7.47 14.56
N PHE A 18 10.81 7.21 14.04
CA PHE A 18 11.17 7.51 12.66
C PHE A 18 10.25 6.80 11.66
N VAL A 19 9.71 7.57 10.70
CA VAL A 19 8.84 7.04 9.64
C VAL A 19 9.68 6.68 8.41
N ILE A 20 9.68 5.39 8.07
CA ILE A 20 10.27 4.90 6.83
C ILE A 20 9.25 5.12 5.71
N ASN A 21 9.47 6.16 4.91
CA ASN A 21 8.60 6.49 3.79
C ASN A 21 8.88 5.57 2.59
N ASN A 22 7.80 5.07 1.98
CA ASN A 22 7.83 4.26 0.74
C ASN A 22 8.82 3.08 0.78
N PRO A 23 8.69 2.14 1.75
CA PRO A 23 9.51 0.93 1.73
C PRO A 23 9.24 0.12 0.45
N SER A 24 10.24 -0.60 -0.03
CA SER A 24 10.08 -1.48 -1.18
C SER A 24 9.49 -2.83 -0.76
N VAL A 25 8.71 -3.44 -1.64
CA VAL A 25 8.34 -4.85 -1.50
C VAL A 25 9.61 -5.71 -1.40
N GLY A 26 9.58 -6.71 -0.53
CA GLY A 26 10.71 -7.57 -0.22
C GLY A 26 11.16 -7.43 1.23
N LYS A 27 12.47 -7.35 1.47
CA LYS A 27 13.04 -7.34 2.83
C LYS A 27 13.30 -5.92 3.31
N LEU A 28 12.71 -5.54 4.43
CA LEU A 28 13.13 -4.36 5.19
C LEU A 28 14.11 -4.79 6.28
N SER A 29 15.37 -4.34 6.17
CA SER A 29 16.42 -4.66 7.13
C SER A 29 16.66 -3.49 8.06
N ILE A 30 16.78 -3.74 9.36
CA ILE A 30 17.08 -2.73 10.39
C ILE A 30 18.23 -3.24 11.26
N ARG A 31 19.15 -2.35 11.64
CA ARG A 31 20.26 -2.65 12.56
C ARG A 31 20.74 -1.43 13.33
N TRP A 32 21.51 -1.64 14.38
CA TRP A 32 22.39 -0.60 14.89
C TRP A 32 23.65 -0.53 14.02
N SER A 33 23.99 0.66 13.54
CA SER A 33 25.21 0.91 12.79
C SER A 33 26.43 0.64 13.67
N GLY A 34 27.48 0.09 13.07
CA GLY A 34 28.78 0.05 13.74
C GLY A 34 29.28 1.46 14.01
N TYR A 35 30.08 1.64 15.06
CA TYR A 35 30.71 2.91 15.38
C TYR A 35 32.05 2.67 16.06
N ASN A 36 33.03 3.54 15.78
CA ASN A 36 34.39 3.43 16.28
C ASN A 36 34.95 2.01 16.02
N ASN A 37 35.18 1.26 17.11
CA ASN A 37 35.73 -0.11 17.11
C ASN A 37 34.67 -1.19 17.40
N LYS A 38 33.37 -0.87 17.27
CA LYS A 38 32.27 -1.82 17.47
C LYS A 38 31.63 -2.17 16.15
N PHE A 39 31.49 -3.47 15.90
CA PHE A 39 30.75 -3.98 14.75
C PHE A 39 29.28 -3.57 14.81
N ALA A 40 28.64 -3.53 13.64
CA ALA A 40 27.20 -3.38 13.57
C ALA A 40 26.51 -4.54 14.29
N SER A 41 25.30 -4.30 14.80
CA SER A 41 24.50 -5.37 15.38
C SER A 41 24.06 -6.38 14.32
N ASP A 42 23.52 -7.50 14.78
CA ASP A 42 22.71 -8.38 13.95
C ASP A 42 21.58 -7.60 13.26
N ILE A 43 21.19 -8.09 12.09
CA ILE A 43 20.17 -7.47 11.26
C ILE A 43 18.81 -8.08 11.60
N GLN A 44 17.87 -7.23 11.98
CA GLN A 44 16.46 -7.59 12.03
C GLN A 44 15.84 -7.45 10.64
N ILE A 45 15.02 -8.41 10.24
CA ILE A 45 14.39 -8.44 8.91
C ILE A 45 12.88 -8.49 9.08
N PHE A 46 12.19 -7.61 8.36
CA PHE A 46 10.74 -7.62 8.18
C PHE A 46 10.43 -7.90 6.71
N GLU A 47 9.42 -8.72 6.44
CA GLU A 47 8.95 -8.97 5.08
C GLU A 47 7.83 -7.98 4.74
N ILE A 48 8.10 -7.15 3.73
CA ILE A 48 7.15 -6.21 3.15
C ILE A 48 6.51 -6.86 1.93
N LYS A 49 5.20 -7.03 1.96
CA LYS A 49 4.43 -7.66 0.88
C LYS A 49 3.66 -6.61 0.09
N LYS A 50 3.16 -7.00 -1.09
CA LYS A 50 2.13 -6.24 -1.82
C LYS A 50 0.80 -6.97 -1.65
N ALA A 51 -0.27 -6.22 -1.41
CA ALA A 51 -1.60 -6.76 -1.29
C ALA A 51 -2.08 -7.38 -2.62
N GLU A 52 -3.08 -8.25 -2.55
CA GLU A 52 -3.65 -8.86 -3.74
C GLU A 52 -4.20 -7.83 -4.72
N GLU A 53 -3.96 -8.06 -6.01
CA GLU A 53 -4.47 -7.20 -7.06
C GLU A 53 -6.01 -7.26 -7.16
N VAL A 54 -6.59 -6.11 -7.49
CA VAL A 54 -8.04 -5.96 -7.73
C VAL A 54 -8.37 -5.93 -9.23
N VAL A 55 -7.35 -5.92 -10.10
CA VAL A 55 -7.52 -6.03 -11.55
C VAL A 55 -8.33 -7.28 -11.88
N ASN A 56 -9.32 -7.12 -12.76
CA ASN A 56 -10.30 -8.15 -13.16
C ASN A 56 -11.30 -8.62 -12.08
N LYS A 57 -11.16 -8.20 -10.81
CA LYS A 57 -12.15 -8.48 -9.75
C LYS A 57 -13.34 -7.51 -9.85
N VAL A 58 -13.06 -6.21 -9.99
CA VAL A 58 -14.08 -5.15 -10.00
C VAL A 58 -14.65 -4.95 -11.41
N LYS A 59 -15.98 -4.93 -11.54
CA LYS A 59 -16.69 -4.73 -12.82
C LYS A 59 -17.73 -3.63 -12.73
N LEU A 60 -17.82 -2.80 -13.77
CA LEU A 60 -18.90 -1.85 -13.98
C LEU A 60 -20.11 -2.57 -14.60
N ILE A 61 -21.28 -2.40 -13.99
CA ILE A 61 -22.56 -2.96 -14.40
C ILE A 61 -23.60 -1.83 -14.44
N ASN A 62 -24.54 -1.91 -15.38
CA ASN A 62 -25.66 -0.95 -15.53
C ASN A 62 -25.23 0.53 -15.59
N HIS A 63 -24.00 0.81 -16.03
CA HIS A 63 -23.41 2.15 -16.15
C HIS A 63 -23.32 2.97 -14.84
N ASN A 64 -23.60 2.40 -13.66
CA ASN A 64 -23.51 3.14 -12.38
C ASN A 64 -23.27 2.25 -11.15
N MET A 65 -22.99 0.96 -11.34
CA MET A 65 -22.74 0.01 -10.26
C MET A 65 -21.39 -0.66 -10.40
N LEU A 66 -20.61 -0.69 -9.32
CA LEU A 66 -19.40 -1.51 -9.23
C LEU A 66 -19.70 -2.77 -8.42
N ILE A 67 -19.38 -3.94 -8.96
CA ILE A 67 -19.50 -5.24 -8.28
C ILE A 67 -18.12 -5.91 -8.14
N GLY A 68 -18.04 -6.96 -7.32
CA GLY A 68 -16.81 -7.73 -7.12
C GLY A 68 -15.84 -7.08 -6.12
N LEU A 69 -16.37 -6.21 -5.26
CA LEU A 69 -15.62 -5.55 -4.19
C LEU A 69 -15.68 -6.38 -2.90
N ASP A 70 -14.78 -6.10 -1.97
CA ASP A 70 -14.81 -6.63 -0.61
C ASP A 70 -14.24 -5.61 0.40
N ASN A 71 -14.27 -5.96 1.70
CA ASN A 71 -13.91 -5.05 2.79
C ASN A 71 -12.41 -4.80 2.95
N SER A 72 -11.55 -5.50 2.18
CA SER A 72 -10.11 -5.20 2.09
C SER A 72 -9.83 -4.05 1.13
N MET A 73 -10.78 -3.73 0.25
CA MET A 73 -10.63 -2.71 -0.78
C MET A 73 -10.96 -1.31 -0.29
N GLU A 74 -10.39 -0.33 -0.98
CA GLU A 74 -10.72 1.08 -0.88
C GLU A 74 -10.84 1.69 -2.28
N TYR A 75 -11.62 2.76 -2.37
CA TYR A 75 -11.85 3.47 -3.62
C TYR A 75 -11.83 4.98 -3.43
N LYS A 76 -11.50 5.71 -4.48
CA LYS A 76 -11.67 7.17 -4.52
C LYS A 76 -11.94 7.62 -5.95
N LYS A 77 -12.52 8.80 -6.11
CA LYS A 77 -12.49 9.46 -7.42
C LYS A 77 -11.08 9.98 -7.71
N VAL A 78 -10.72 10.09 -8.99
CA VAL A 78 -9.37 10.50 -9.40
C VAL A 78 -8.98 11.87 -8.82
N GLU A 79 -9.93 12.79 -8.74
CA GLU A 79 -9.79 14.16 -8.19
C GLU A 79 -9.82 14.23 -6.66
N SER A 80 -10.19 13.13 -5.98
CA SER A 80 -10.18 13.08 -4.50
C SER A 80 -8.78 12.71 -3.99
N ASN A 81 -8.37 13.31 -2.87
CA ASN A 81 -7.16 12.91 -2.16
C ASN A 81 -7.41 11.84 -1.09
N THR A 82 -8.67 11.52 -0.81
CA THR A 82 -9.06 10.62 0.28
C THR A 82 -9.60 9.31 -0.26
N TRP A 83 -9.03 8.21 0.23
CA TRP A 83 -9.53 6.86 0.01
C TRP A 83 -10.71 6.55 0.93
N ILE A 84 -11.74 5.91 0.37
CA ILE A 84 -12.95 5.50 1.07
C ILE A 84 -12.92 3.97 1.19
N LYS A 85 -13.03 3.47 2.41
CA LYS A 85 -13.11 2.03 2.65
C LYS A 85 -14.37 1.46 2.02
N VAL A 86 -14.24 0.34 1.31
CA VAL A 86 -15.39 -0.43 0.84
C VAL A 86 -16.06 -1.13 2.02
N THR A 87 -17.38 -0.96 2.12
CA THR A 87 -18.21 -1.60 3.16
C THR A 87 -19.23 -2.59 2.59
N SER A 88 -19.31 -2.71 1.26
CA SER A 88 -20.28 -3.56 0.55
C SER A 88 -19.64 -4.17 -0.69
N LYS A 89 -20.06 -5.39 -1.05
CA LYS A 89 -19.63 -6.07 -2.28
C LYS A 89 -20.10 -5.37 -3.56
N VAL A 90 -21.06 -4.46 -3.41
CA VAL A 90 -21.66 -3.68 -4.50
C VAL A 90 -21.75 -2.21 -4.08
N LEU A 91 -21.18 -1.33 -4.89
CA LEU A 91 -21.40 0.12 -4.83
C LEU A 91 -22.41 0.51 -5.90
N LYS A 92 -23.47 1.22 -5.52
CA LYS A 92 -24.57 1.62 -6.41
C LYS A 92 -24.67 3.13 -6.52
N ASN A 93 -25.37 3.60 -7.54
CA ASN A 93 -25.70 5.02 -7.75
C ASN A 93 -24.44 5.90 -7.73
N LEU A 94 -23.34 5.40 -8.31
CA LEU A 94 -22.12 6.18 -8.41
C LEU A 94 -22.30 7.26 -9.48
N ASN A 95 -21.92 8.48 -9.12
CA ASN A 95 -21.91 9.61 -10.05
C ASN A 95 -20.90 9.37 -11.17
N ILE A 96 -21.14 9.98 -12.34
CA ILE A 96 -20.20 10.00 -13.46
C ILE A 96 -18.80 10.43 -13.00
N GLY A 97 -17.79 9.79 -13.57
CA GLY A 97 -16.39 10.08 -13.30
C GLY A 97 -15.49 8.86 -13.32
N THR A 98 -14.21 9.11 -13.03
CA THR A 98 -13.20 8.06 -12.94
C THR A 98 -12.97 7.68 -11.48
N TYR A 99 -13.11 6.39 -11.19
CA TYR A 99 -12.83 5.80 -9.89
C TYR A 99 -11.53 5.00 -9.94
N LEU A 100 -10.73 5.16 -8.88
CA LEU A 100 -9.54 4.39 -8.59
C LEU A 100 -9.89 3.43 -7.45
N ILE A 101 -9.56 2.14 -7.62
CA ILE A 101 -9.84 1.08 -6.65
C ILE A 101 -8.56 0.29 -6.42
N ARG A 102 -8.29 -0.09 -5.18
CA ARG A 102 -7.17 -0.96 -4.81
C ARG A 102 -7.48 -1.74 -3.53
N THR A 103 -6.71 -2.78 -3.24
CA THR A 103 -6.68 -3.36 -1.90
C THR A 103 -5.89 -2.42 -0.99
N SER A 104 -6.45 -2.08 0.16
CA SER A 104 -5.83 -1.19 1.15
C SER A 104 -4.58 -1.82 1.77
N ALA A 105 -3.65 -0.97 2.23
CA ALA A 105 -2.49 -1.44 2.98
C ALA A 105 -2.91 -1.95 4.37
N PHE A 106 -2.24 -2.99 4.87
CA PHE A 106 -2.46 -3.56 6.20
C PHE A 106 -1.18 -4.18 6.74
N ASP A 107 -0.91 -4.04 8.04
CA ASP A 107 0.31 -4.55 8.70
C ASP A 107 1.59 -4.20 7.93
N SER A 108 2.37 -5.20 7.50
CA SER A 108 3.56 -5.06 6.65
C SER A 108 3.28 -5.22 5.15
N THR A 109 2.01 -5.12 4.74
CA THR A 109 1.58 -5.29 3.35
C THR A 109 1.19 -3.92 2.78
N LEU A 110 1.90 -3.51 1.72
CA LEU A 110 1.58 -2.34 0.94
C LEU A 110 0.29 -2.55 0.16
N ALA A 111 -0.42 -1.45 -0.15
CA ALA A 111 -1.60 -1.48 -0.99
C ALA A 111 -1.28 -2.10 -2.38
N SER A 112 -2.30 -2.66 -3.03
CA SER A 112 -2.15 -3.22 -4.38
C SER A 112 -1.93 -2.12 -5.42
N ASP A 113 -1.69 -2.53 -6.67
CA ASP A 113 -1.74 -1.59 -7.78
C ASP A 113 -3.20 -1.08 -7.96
N ILE A 114 -3.32 0.08 -8.62
CA ILE A 114 -4.59 0.76 -8.81
C ILE A 114 -5.30 0.20 -10.04
N SER A 115 -6.55 -0.24 -9.86
CA SER A 115 -7.50 -0.46 -10.95
C SER A 115 -8.32 0.80 -11.20
N LYS A 116 -8.47 1.18 -12.47
CA LYS A 116 -9.19 2.38 -12.91
C LYS A 116 -10.49 1.98 -13.59
N VAL A 117 -11.60 2.57 -13.16
CA VAL A 117 -12.92 2.35 -13.79
C VAL A 117 -13.54 3.70 -14.14
N GLU A 118 -13.96 3.86 -15.38
CA GLU A 118 -14.64 5.05 -15.87
C GLU A 118 -16.15 4.81 -15.96
N ILE A 119 -16.92 5.70 -15.32
CA ILE A 119 -18.38 5.71 -15.36
C ILE A 119 -18.81 6.88 -16.24
N LYS A 120 -19.58 6.59 -17.29
CA LYS A 120 -20.04 7.53 -18.33
C LYS A 120 -21.55 7.68 -18.30
#